data_AF-A0A352KG09-F1
#
_entry.id   AF-A0A352KG09-F1
#
_cell.length_a   1.000
_cell.length_b   1.000
_cell.length_c   1.000
_cell.angle_alpha   90.00
_cell.angle_beta   90.00
_cell.angle_gamma   90.00
#
_symmetry.space_group_name_H-M   'P 1'
#
loop_
_entity.id
_entity.type
_entity.pdbx_description
1 polymer ?
#
loop_
_entity_poly.entity_id
_entity_poly.type
_entity_poly.pdbx_seq_one_letter_code
_entity_poly.pdbx_strand_id
1 'polypeptide(L)'
;LALILAGLVGLPLGAHLLISGATEIAREFQVGEEVIGLSMVAIGTSLPELATTLAAAFRRHCDVAIGNVIGSNVFNLLAIMGATAMVAPVPVPAGFLVLDIWVMIFAAIILLPFILRNGRINLPVGVLFMVAYISYLVFIFYDGRKMMMAIG
;
A
#
# COMPACT_ATOMS: atom_id res chain seq x y z
N LEU A 1 21.84 15.86 -9.66
CA LEU A 1 22.33 15.11 -8.49
C LEU A 1 21.79 15.67 -7.17
N ALA A 2 22.02 16.95 -6.85
CA ALA A 2 21.51 17.57 -5.61
C ALA A 2 19.98 17.40 -5.42
N LEU A 3 19.18 17.64 -6.47
CA LEU A 3 17.73 17.45 -6.43
C LEU A 3 17.31 15.98 -6.21
N ILE A 4 18.09 15.02 -6.71
CA ILE A 4 17.82 13.59 -6.54
C ILE A 4 18.07 13.19 -5.08
N LEU A 5 19.19 13.64 -4.50
CA LEU A 5 19.51 13.39 -3.09
C LEU A 5 18.49 14.05 -2.16
N ALA A 6 18.08 15.28 -2.48
CA ALA A 6 17.03 15.98 -1.74
C ALA A 6 15.70 15.21 -1.78
N GLY A 7 15.31 14.64 -2.92
CA GLY A 7 14.11 13.79 -3.02
C GLY A 7 14.25 12.46 -2.26
N LEU A 8 15.41 11.81 -2.36
CA LEU A 8 15.70 10.53 -1.70
C LEU A 8 15.61 10.62 -0.18
N VAL A 9 16.05 11.74 0.40
CA VAL A 9 15.96 11.99 1.85
C VAL A 9 14.62 12.62 2.23
N GLY A 10 14.14 13.57 1.42
CA GLY A 10 12.96 14.36 1.72
C GLY A 10 11.66 13.55 1.70
N LEU A 11 11.52 12.57 0.81
CA LEU A 11 10.32 11.74 0.74
C LEU A 11 10.15 10.84 1.98
N PRO A 12 11.15 10.04 2.41
CA PRO A 12 11.06 9.26 3.66
C PRO A 12 10.90 10.15 4.89
N LEU A 13 11.62 11.27 4.96
CA LEU A 13 11.52 12.20 6.09
C LEU A 13 10.13 12.81 6.18
N GLY A 14 9.56 13.25 5.06
CA GLY A 14 8.20 13.77 5.00
C GLY A 14 7.16 12.73 5.41
N ALA A 15 7.31 11.47 4.97
CA ALA A 15 6.47 10.37 5.39
C ALA A 15 6.58 10.14 6.91
N HIS A 16 7.79 10.15 7.47
CA HIS A 16 8.01 10.00 8.91
C HIS A 16 7.35 11.12 9.73
N LEU A 17 7.48 12.38 9.30
CA LEU A 17 6.85 13.52 9.96
C LEU A 17 5.31 13.42 9.93
N LEU A 18 4.75 13.02 8.79
CA LEU A 18 3.30 12.84 8.63
C LEU A 18 2.78 11.73 9.55
N ILE A 19 3.44 10.57 9.56
CA ILE A 19 3.05 9.43 10.40
C ILE A 19 3.12 9.84 11.87
N SER A 20 4.24 10.41 12.31
CA SER A 20 4.44 10.81 13.71
C SER A 20 3.38 11.82 14.17
N GLY A 21 3.13 12.88 13.39
CA GLY A 21 2.10 13.87 13.74
C GLY A 21 0.69 13.28 13.80
N ALA A 22 0.34 12.42 12.85
CA ALA A 22 -0.97 11.77 12.86
C ALA A 22 -1.11 10.70 13.96
N THR A 23 -0.01 10.03 14.39
CA THR A 23 -0.04 9.16 15.57
C THR A 23 -0.27 9.95 16.86
N GLU A 24 0.31 11.15 16.98
CA GLU A 24 0.12 12.01 18.15
C GLU A 24 -1.32 12.51 18.25
N ILE A 25 -1.91 12.94 17.13
CA ILE A 25 -3.34 13.27 17.05
C ILE A 25 -4.18 12.05 17.44
N ALA A 26 -3.93 10.86 16.87
CA ALA A 26 -4.72 9.67 17.19
C ALA A 26 -4.68 9.30 18.68
N ARG A 27 -3.54 9.49 19.36
CA ARG A 27 -3.40 9.30 20.81
C ARG A 27 -4.22 10.31 21.62
N GLU A 28 -4.26 11.57 21.19
CA GLU A 28 -5.09 12.60 21.82
C GLU A 28 -6.59 12.25 21.73
N PHE A 29 -7.00 11.60 20.64
CA PHE A 29 -8.34 11.04 20.46
C PHE A 29 -8.57 9.67 21.13
N GLN A 30 -7.64 9.21 21.98
CA GLN A 30 -7.71 7.94 22.71
C GLN A 30 -7.86 6.70 21.81
N VAL A 31 -7.32 6.76 20.58
CA VAL A 31 -7.25 5.58 19.70
C VAL A 31 -6.18 4.62 20.23
N GLY A 32 -6.52 3.34 20.33
CA GLY A 32 -5.60 2.32 20.83
C GLY A 32 -4.35 2.15 19.96
N GLU A 33 -3.19 1.93 20.58
CA GLU A 33 -1.88 1.73 19.89
C GLU A 33 -1.92 0.60 18.85
N GLU A 34 -2.73 -0.43 19.07
CA GLU A 34 -2.90 -1.53 18.11
C GLU A 34 -3.51 -1.05 16.80
N VAL A 35 -4.53 -0.19 16.86
CA VAL A 35 -5.19 0.39 15.68
C VAL A 35 -4.24 1.35 14.98
N ILE A 36 -3.48 2.15 15.74
CA ILE A 36 -2.45 3.05 15.20
C ILE A 36 -1.38 2.24 14.48
N GLY A 37 -0.84 1.19 15.11
CA GLY A 37 0.17 0.32 14.52
C GLY A 37 -0.30 -0.37 13.24
N LEU A 38 -1.52 -0.91 13.25
CA LEU A 38 -2.08 -1.60 12.08
C LEU A 38 -2.41 -0.66 10.90
N SER A 39 -2.72 0.61 11.17
CA SER A 39 -3.12 1.58 10.14
C SER A 39 -1.97 2.49 9.70
N MET A 40 -1.38 3.22 10.63
CA MET A 40 -0.40 4.27 10.37
C MET A 40 0.92 3.72 9.84
N VAL A 41 1.36 2.56 10.34
CA VAL A 41 2.59 1.91 9.84
C VAL A 41 2.35 1.36 8.44
N ALA A 42 1.22 0.69 8.20
CA ALA A 42 0.87 0.13 6.90
C ALA A 42 0.73 1.21 5.81
N ILE A 43 0.09 2.33 6.13
CA ILE A 43 0.00 3.47 5.21
C ILE A 43 1.40 4.09 5.03
N GLY A 44 2.12 4.24 6.14
CA GLY A 44 3.40 4.94 6.20
C GLY A 44 4.46 4.41 5.25
N THR A 45 4.54 3.09 5.09
CA THR A 45 5.51 2.46 4.18
C THR A 45 5.22 2.70 2.71
N SER A 46 3.99 3.07 2.34
CA SER A 46 3.58 3.31 0.95
C SER A 46 3.39 4.79 0.63
N LEU A 47 3.56 5.68 1.63
CA LEU A 47 3.41 7.12 1.45
C LEU A 47 4.42 7.72 0.45
N PRO A 48 5.72 7.37 0.50
CA PRO A 48 6.68 7.85 -0.49
C PRO A 48 6.26 7.48 -1.92
N GLU A 49 5.85 6.23 -2.14
CA GLU A 49 5.41 5.71 -3.45
C GLU A 49 4.12 6.37 -3.91
N LEU A 50 3.18 6.62 -3.00
CA LEU A 50 1.96 7.35 -3.30
C LEU A 50 2.29 8.80 -3.70
N ALA A 51 3.18 9.46 -2.97
CA ALA A 51 3.61 10.82 -3.28
C ALA A 51 4.32 10.91 -4.63
N THR A 52 5.23 9.98 -4.96
CA THR A 52 5.90 9.96 -6.27
C THR A 52 4.92 9.64 -7.40
N THR A 53 4.00 8.70 -7.20
CA THR A 53 2.97 8.33 -8.19
C THR A 53 2.03 9.51 -8.47
N LEU A 54 1.55 10.19 -7.43
CA LEU A 54 0.67 11.35 -7.57
C LEU A 54 1.40 12.52 -8.24
N ALA A 55 2.65 12.78 -7.88
CA ALA A 55 3.45 13.81 -8.53
C ALA A 55 3.62 13.53 -10.03
N ALA A 56 3.91 12.28 -10.41
CA ALA A 56 4.00 11.88 -11.81
C ALA A 56 2.65 12.01 -12.54
N ALA A 57 1.55 11.59 -11.90
CA ALA A 57 0.20 11.70 -12.45
C ALA A 57 -0.23 13.17 -12.68
N PHE A 58 0.02 14.06 -11.71
CA PHE A 58 -0.27 15.49 -11.83
C PHE A 58 0.52 16.17 -12.95
N ARG A 59 1.74 15.69 -13.22
CA ARG A 59 2.57 16.14 -14.35
C ARG A 59 2.20 15.49 -15.69
N ARG A 60 1.11 14.70 -15.73
CA ARG A 60 0.66 13.93 -16.90
C ARG A 60 1.68 12.90 -17.41
N HIS A 61 2.55 12.43 -16.53
CA HIS A 61 3.50 11.33 -16.79
C HIS A 61 2.91 10.00 -16.32
N CYS A 62 1.79 9.59 -16.95
CA CYS A 62 1.06 8.38 -16.54
C CYS A 62 1.92 7.11 -16.63
N ASP A 63 2.81 7.02 -17.62
CA ASP A 63 3.69 5.86 -17.79
C ASP A 63 4.67 5.71 -16.61
N VAL A 64 5.15 6.84 -16.07
CA VAL A 64 6.02 6.88 -14.88
C VAL A 64 5.22 6.51 -13.63
N ALA A 65 3.99 7.00 -13.50
CA ALA A 65 3.11 6.65 -12.37
C ALA A 65 2.79 5.15 -12.35
N ILE A 66 2.43 4.57 -13.50
CA ILE A 66 2.15 3.13 -13.64
C ILE A 66 3.43 2.31 -13.39
N GLY A 67 4.56 2.75 -13.94
CA GLY A 67 5.87 2.14 -13.72
C GLY A 67 6.27 2.10 -12.24
N ASN A 68 6.00 3.16 -11.49
CA ASN A 68 6.24 3.21 -10.05
C ASN A 68 5.36 2.21 -9.29
N VAL A 69 4.05 2.19 -9.54
CA VAL A 69 3.12 1.27 -8.85
C VAL A 69 3.45 -0.20 -9.11
N ILE A 70 3.75 -0.56 -10.36
CA ILE A 70 4.07 -1.95 -10.72
C ILE A 70 5.48 -2.30 -10.22
N GLY A 71 6.45 -1.42 -10.45
CA GLY A 71 7.84 -1.61 -10.07
C GLY A 71 8.00 -1.84 -8.57
N SER A 72 7.36 -1.02 -7.73
CA SER A 72 7.42 -1.17 -6.27
C SER A 72 6.80 -2.50 -5.80
N ASN A 73 5.67 -2.93 -6.38
CA ASN A 73 5.06 -4.23 -6.02
C ASN A 73 5.94 -5.42 -6.43
N VAL A 74 6.52 -5.38 -7.63
CA VAL A 74 7.45 -6.42 -8.09
C VAL A 74 8.72 -6.44 -7.24
N PHE A 75 9.27 -5.28 -6.90
CA PHE A 75 10.44 -5.17 -6.03
C PHE A 75 10.15 -5.69 -4.61
N ASN A 76 9.00 -5.34 -4.02
CA ASN A 76 8.62 -5.81 -2.69
C ASN A 76 8.45 -7.34 -2.65
N LEU A 77 7.86 -7.93 -3.69
CA LEU A 77 7.68 -9.39 -3.77
C LEU A 77 9.00 -10.13 -4.05
N LEU A 78 9.76 -9.69 -5.05
CA LEU A 78 10.94 -10.44 -5.50
C LEU A 78 12.18 -10.11 -4.69
N ALA A 79 12.45 -8.83 -4.44
CA ALA A 79 13.66 -8.40 -3.74
C ALA A 79 13.48 -8.51 -2.22
N ILE A 80 12.48 -7.82 -1.65
CA ILE A 80 12.33 -7.77 -0.18
C ILE A 80 11.85 -9.12 0.36
N MET A 81 10.68 -9.58 -0.09
CA MET A 81 10.09 -10.83 0.40
C MET A 81 10.93 -12.04 -0.03
N GLY A 82 11.43 -12.06 -1.27
CA GLY A 82 12.34 -13.10 -1.74
C GLY A 82 13.62 -13.20 -0.91
N ALA A 83 14.32 -12.07 -0.65
CA ALA A 83 15.49 -12.08 0.22
C ALA A 83 15.15 -12.48 1.66
N THR A 84 14.02 -11.99 2.20
CA THR A 84 13.57 -12.35 3.56
C THR A 84 13.33 -13.85 3.68
N ALA A 85 12.66 -14.47 2.70
CA ALA A 85 12.38 -15.90 2.67
C ALA A 85 13.63 -16.78 2.53
N MET A 86 14.72 -16.25 1.95
CA MET A 86 16.01 -16.96 1.90
C MET A 86 16.73 -16.96 3.25
N VAL A 87 16.51 -15.94 4.09
CA VAL A 87 17.20 -15.78 5.38
C VAL A 87 16.43 -16.46 6.51
N ALA A 88 15.09 -16.37 6.50
CA ALA A 88 14.25 -16.94 7.54
C ALA A 88 12.91 -17.44 6.96
N PRO A 89 12.33 -18.51 7.56
CA PRO A 89 10.98 -18.93 7.18
C PRO A 89 9.98 -17.83 7.49
N VAL A 90 9.19 -17.45 6.48
CA VAL A 90 8.15 -16.43 6.61
C VAL A 90 6.83 -17.13 6.91
N PRO A 91 6.29 -17.05 8.14
CA PRO A 91 5.01 -17.66 8.47
C PRO A 91 3.89 -16.95 7.69
N VAL A 92 3.09 -17.73 6.95
CA VAL A 92 1.93 -17.21 6.20
C VAL A 92 0.66 -17.47 7.01
N PRO A 93 -0.07 -16.43 7.45
CA PRO A 93 -1.34 -16.59 8.15
C PRO A 93 -2.37 -17.31 7.27
N ALA A 94 -3.21 -18.17 7.85
CA ALA A 94 -4.24 -18.90 7.08
C ALA A 94 -5.21 -17.96 6.35
N GLY A 95 -5.56 -16.81 6.95
CA GLY A 95 -6.42 -15.80 6.32
C GLY A 95 -5.86 -15.25 5.00
N PHE A 96 -4.52 -15.17 4.89
CA PHE A 96 -3.84 -14.71 3.68
C PHE A 96 -4.12 -15.59 2.46
N LEU A 97 -4.12 -16.91 2.66
CA LEU A 97 -4.32 -17.87 1.57
C LEU A 97 -5.79 -17.98 1.13
N VAL A 98 -6.73 -17.58 1.99
CA VAL A 98 -8.17 -17.69 1.72
C VAL A 98 -8.71 -16.47 0.97
N LEU A 99 -8.26 -15.27 1.32
CA LEU A 99 -8.80 -14.04 0.76
C LEU A 99 -7.72 -13.13 0.16
N ASP A 100 -6.69 -12.79 0.92
CA ASP A 100 -5.76 -11.72 0.55
C ASP A 100 -5.06 -12.03 -0.78
N ILE A 101 -4.56 -13.25 -0.94
CA ILE A 101 -3.88 -13.68 -2.17
C ILE A 101 -4.80 -13.62 -3.40
N TRP A 102 -6.08 -13.96 -3.25
CA TRP A 102 -7.04 -13.94 -4.34
C TRP A 102 -7.40 -12.51 -4.74
N VAL A 103 -7.60 -11.62 -3.77
CA VAL A 103 -7.83 -10.19 -4.03
C VAL A 103 -6.65 -9.59 -4.77
N MET A 104 -5.41 -9.91 -4.36
CA MET A 104 -4.20 -9.46 -5.05
C MET A 104 -4.12 -9.98 -6.49
N ILE A 105 -4.41 -11.27 -6.71
CA ILE A 105 -4.41 -11.87 -8.05
C ILE A 105 -5.45 -11.21 -8.95
N PHE A 106 -6.68 -11.02 -8.47
CA PHE A 106 -7.73 -10.36 -9.25
C PHE A 106 -7.36 -8.91 -9.58
N ALA A 107 -6.83 -8.16 -8.62
CA ALA A 107 -6.35 -6.80 -8.86
C ALA A 107 -5.26 -6.77 -9.95
N ALA A 108 -4.30 -7.69 -9.90
CA ALA A 108 -3.26 -7.82 -10.92
C ALA A 108 -3.82 -8.18 -12.30
N ILE A 109 -4.76 -9.12 -12.37
CA ILE A 109 -5.43 -9.52 -13.63
C ILE A 109 -6.20 -8.35 -14.25
N ILE A 110 -6.92 -7.57 -13.44
CA ILE A 110 -7.65 -6.39 -13.91
C ILE A 110 -6.68 -5.32 -14.43
N LEU A 111 -5.51 -5.16 -13.81
CA LEU A 111 -4.47 -4.21 -14.21
C LEU A 111 -3.77 -4.62 -15.52
N LEU A 112 -3.59 -5.93 -15.74
CA LEU A 112 -2.84 -6.53 -16.85
C LEU A 112 -3.20 -6.04 -18.26
N PRO A 113 -4.49 -5.92 -18.68
CA PRO A 113 -4.83 -5.40 -20.01
C PRO A 113 -4.44 -3.92 -20.20
N PHE A 114 -4.42 -3.13 -19.13
CA PHE A 114 -3.97 -1.73 -19.20
C PHE A 114 -2.45 -1.65 -19.40
N ILE A 115 -1.71 -2.58 -18.81
CA ILE A 115 -0.26 -2.70 -18.99
C ILE A 115 0.06 -3.16 -20.41
N LEU A 116 -0.52 -4.28 -20.86
CA LEU A 116 -0.17 -4.89 -22.14
C LEU A 116 -0.57 -4.07 -23.37
N ARG A 117 -1.63 -3.24 -23.25
CA ARG A 117 -2.13 -2.43 -24.37
C ARG A 117 -1.64 -0.98 -24.34
N ASN A 118 -0.68 -0.63 -23.49
CA ASN A 118 -0.34 0.77 -23.16
C ASN A 118 -1.61 1.61 -22.90
N GLY A 119 -2.59 0.99 -22.25
CA GLY A 119 -3.87 1.60 -21.96
C GLY A 119 -3.72 2.65 -20.88
N ARG A 120 -4.33 3.82 -21.08
CA ARG A 120 -4.41 4.83 -20.02
C ARG A 120 -5.40 4.38 -18.96
N ILE A 121 -5.00 4.46 -17.69
CA ILE A 121 -5.92 4.30 -16.57
C ILE A 121 -6.82 5.54 -16.54
N ASN A 122 -8.06 5.36 -16.94
CA ASN A 122 -9.06 6.41 -16.94
C ASN A 122 -9.74 6.51 -15.57
N LEU A 123 -10.43 7.61 -15.32
CA LEU A 123 -11.17 7.85 -14.07
C LEU A 123 -12.07 6.67 -13.65
N PRO A 124 -12.85 6.01 -14.53
CA PRO A 124 -13.69 4.88 -14.12
C PRO A 124 -12.90 3.69 -13.57
N VAL A 125 -11.72 3.43 -14.15
CA VAL A 125 -10.83 2.35 -13.72
C VAL A 125 -10.20 2.70 -12.37
N GLY A 126 -9.76 3.95 -12.20
CA GLY A 126 -9.27 4.44 -10.92
C GLY A 126 -10.32 4.36 -9.81
N VAL A 127 -11.57 4.76 -10.10
CA VAL A 127 -12.69 4.65 -9.15
C VAL A 127 -12.99 3.20 -8.83
N LEU A 128 -12.97 2.29 -9.81
CA LEU A 128 -13.13 0.85 -9.59
C LEU A 128 -12.09 0.31 -8.60
N PHE A 129 -10.80 0.60 -8.81
CA PHE A 129 -9.75 0.19 -7.88
C PHE A 129 -9.89 0.82 -6.50
N MET A 130 -10.32 2.08 -6.42
CA MET A 130 -10.53 2.76 -5.15
C MET A 130 -11.69 2.14 -4.35
N VAL A 131 -12.81 1.84 -5.01
CA VAL A 131 -13.96 1.16 -4.38
C VAL A 131 -13.57 -0.26 -3.97
N ALA A 132 -12.84 -1.00 -4.81
CA ALA A 132 -12.32 -2.33 -4.47
C ALA A 132 -11.39 -2.27 -3.23
N TYR A 133 -10.49 -1.29 -3.17
CA TYR A 133 -9.60 -1.10 -2.02
C TYR A 133 -10.36 -0.76 -0.74
N ILE A 134 -11.29 0.21 -0.79
CA ILE A 134 -12.09 0.60 0.39
C ILE A 134 -12.96 -0.57 0.87
N SER A 135 -13.61 -1.30 -0.03
CA SER A 135 -14.44 -2.45 0.33
C SER A 135 -13.61 -3.58 0.97
N TYR A 136 -12.41 -3.85 0.44
CA TYR A 136 -11.47 -4.80 1.04
C TYR A 136 -11.01 -4.37 2.43
N LEU A 137 -10.67 -3.09 2.64
CA LEU A 137 -10.33 -2.57 3.97
C LEU A 137 -11.50 -2.74 4.95
N VAL A 138 -12.72 -2.35 4.56
CA VAL A 138 -13.91 -2.51 5.41
C VAL A 138 -14.14 -3.97 5.76
N PHE A 139 -13.97 -4.89 4.81
CA PHE A 139 -14.11 -6.32 5.03
C PHE A 139 -13.10 -6.82 6.08
N ILE A 140 -11.82 -6.49 5.92
CA ILE A 140 -10.76 -6.88 6.88
C ILE A 140 -11.01 -6.28 8.25
N PHE A 141 -11.38 -5.00 8.35
CA PHE A 141 -11.67 -4.36 9.63
C PHE A 141 -12.90 -4.97 10.33
N TYR A 142 -13.86 -5.49 9.58
CA TYR A 142 -15.02 -6.16 10.15
C TYR A 142 -14.67 -7.58 10.63
N ASP A 143 -13.89 -8.32 9.84
CA ASP A 143 -13.46 -9.68 10.17
C ASP A 143 -12.45 -9.70 11.33
N GLY A 144 -11.47 -8.79 11.31
CA GLY A 144 -10.52 -8.60 12.40
C GLY A 144 -11.18 -8.22 13.72
N ARG A 145 -12.25 -7.39 13.68
CA ARG A 145 -13.06 -7.09 14.89
C ARG A 145 -13.84 -8.30 15.40
N LYS A 146 -14.37 -9.16 14.52
CA LYS A 146 -15.04 -10.41 14.93
C LYS A 146 -14.06 -11.35 15.63
N MET A 147 -12.84 -11.47 15.13
CA MET A 147 -11.81 -12.29 15.76
C MET A 147 -11.41 -11.76 17.14
N MET A 148 -11.26 -10.44 17.29
CA MET A 148 -10.91 -9.81 18.57
C MET A 148 -12.04 -9.92 19.63
N MET A 149 -13.32 -9.85 19.22
CA MET A 149 -14.46 -10.06 20.11
C MET A 149 -14.70 -11.53 20.50
N ALA A 150 -14.16 -12.50 19.76
CA ALA A 150 -14.29 -13.92 20.08
C ALA A 150 -13.26 -14.44 21.10
N ILE A 151 -12.23 -13.63 21.38
CA ILE A 151 -11.10 -13.98 22.26
C ILE A 151 -11.17 -13.20 23.60
N GLY A 152 -12.01 -12.17 23.70
CA GLY A 152 -12.31 -11.44 24.95
C GLY A 152 -13.51 -12.01 25.68
#